data_AF-A0A930RJR2-F1
#
_entry.id   AF-A0A930RJR2-F1
#
_cell.length_a   1.000
_cell.length_b   1.000
_cell.length_c   1.000
_cell.angle_alpha   90.00
_cell.angle_beta   90.00
_cell.angle_gamma   90.00
#
_symmetry.space_group_name_H-M   'P 1'
#
loop_
_entity.id
_entity.type
_entity.pdbx_description
1 polymer ?
#
loop_
_entity_poly.entity_id
_entity_poly.type
_entity_poly.pdbx_seq_one_letter_code
_entity_poly.pdbx_strand_id
1 'polypeptide(L)'
;MAIPNLQVALDHNRIEDALKDALAVGNEVDIIEAGTILLLNEGDKAIKCLRSAFPDKVIIADTKCADAGTTVAKNVALAGADWMTVICCATIPTMEAANKEVKSLQVELYGDWTFEQAQQWRDAGIDQAIFHQSRDALFAGATWTESDLNKIRRLIDMGFKVSATGGLTKDTLKVFEGIPIYTFIAGRGIYATENPAQSAREFKEEIKRIWG
;
A
#
# COMPACT_ATOMS: atom_id res chain seq x y z
N MET A 1 -11.23 16.45 -7.54
CA MET A 1 -10.74 15.44 -6.56
C MET A 1 -9.23 15.35 -6.69
N ALA A 2 -8.51 14.85 -5.69
CA ALA A 2 -7.10 14.54 -5.88
C ALA A 2 -6.97 13.31 -6.81
N ILE A 3 -5.96 13.30 -7.67
CA ILE A 3 -5.68 12.16 -8.55
C ILE A 3 -5.04 11.06 -7.68
N PRO A 4 -5.57 9.83 -7.65
CA PRO A 4 -4.98 8.72 -6.90
C PRO A 4 -3.52 8.47 -7.29
N ASN A 5 -2.70 8.09 -6.31
CA ASN A 5 -1.34 7.60 -6.57
C ASN A 5 -1.39 6.20 -7.20
N LEU A 6 -0.35 5.84 -7.95
CA LEU A 6 0.00 4.47 -8.29
C LEU A 6 1.18 4.01 -7.43
N GLN A 7 1.00 2.90 -6.74
CA GLN A 7 2.02 2.24 -5.94
C GLN A 7 2.39 0.89 -6.56
N VAL A 8 3.69 0.58 -6.59
CA VAL A 8 4.16 -0.78 -6.88
C VAL A 8 4.47 -1.54 -5.59
N ALA A 9 3.85 -2.72 -5.43
CA ALA A 9 4.17 -3.67 -4.36
C ALA A 9 5.20 -4.70 -4.84
N LEU A 10 6.37 -4.77 -4.18
CA LEU A 10 7.46 -5.69 -4.53
C LEU A 10 7.46 -6.89 -3.58
N ASP A 11 6.60 -7.87 -3.86
CA ASP A 11 6.44 -9.12 -3.10
C ASP A 11 7.38 -10.24 -3.60
N HIS A 12 8.66 -9.93 -3.74
CA HIS A 12 9.68 -10.87 -4.21
C HIS A 12 10.39 -11.57 -3.06
N ASN A 13 11.01 -12.72 -3.32
CA ASN A 13 11.84 -13.41 -2.31
C ASN A 13 13.28 -12.89 -2.26
N ARG A 14 13.72 -12.15 -3.29
CA ARG A 14 15.11 -11.71 -3.47
C ARG A 14 15.17 -10.26 -3.87
N ILE A 15 16.14 -9.51 -3.34
CA ILE A 15 16.29 -8.09 -3.65
C ILE A 15 16.70 -7.85 -5.10
N GLU A 16 17.40 -8.78 -5.75
CA GLU A 16 17.80 -8.60 -7.15
C GLU A 16 16.59 -8.58 -8.09
N ASP A 17 15.61 -9.46 -7.85
CA ASP A 17 14.38 -9.53 -8.63
C ASP A 17 13.48 -8.31 -8.34
N ALA A 18 13.37 -7.92 -7.06
CA ALA A 18 12.64 -6.71 -6.67
C ALA A 18 13.23 -5.45 -7.29
N LEU A 19 14.56 -5.28 -7.27
CA LEU A 19 15.23 -4.12 -7.87
C LEU A 19 15.07 -4.08 -9.38
N LYS A 20 15.17 -5.24 -10.06
CA LYS A 20 14.95 -5.33 -11.51
C LYS A 20 13.56 -4.78 -11.87
N ASP A 21 12.53 -5.25 -11.18
CA ASP A 21 11.15 -4.85 -11.47
C ASP A 21 10.87 -3.40 -11.02
N ALA A 22 11.43 -2.98 -9.87
CA ALA A 22 11.37 -1.60 -9.42
C ALA A 22 11.99 -0.63 -10.43
N LEU A 23 13.16 -0.95 -10.99
CA LEU A 23 13.81 -0.15 -12.04
C LEU A 23 12.99 -0.09 -13.33
N ALA A 24 12.23 -1.14 -13.63
CA ALA A 24 11.39 -1.19 -14.82
C ALA A 24 10.15 -0.29 -14.72
N VAL A 25 9.58 -0.07 -13.52
CA VAL A 25 8.36 0.73 -13.34
C VAL A 25 8.53 2.01 -12.53
N GLY A 26 9.66 2.18 -11.84
CA GLY A 26 9.85 3.19 -10.79
C GLY A 26 9.67 4.64 -11.25
N ASN A 27 9.95 4.93 -12.52
CA ASN A 27 9.72 6.26 -13.10
C ASN A 27 8.23 6.57 -13.32
N GLU A 28 7.40 5.55 -13.49
CA GLU A 28 5.98 5.68 -13.84
C GLU A 28 5.07 5.65 -12.60
N VAL A 29 5.52 5.05 -11.49
CA VAL A 29 4.76 4.95 -10.23
C VAL A 29 5.12 6.07 -9.26
N ASP A 30 4.22 6.43 -8.36
CA ASP A 30 4.44 7.49 -7.37
C ASP A 30 5.11 6.94 -6.09
N ILE A 31 4.82 5.68 -5.77
CA ILE A 31 5.21 5.03 -4.51
C ILE A 31 5.81 3.65 -4.79
N ILE A 32 6.85 3.28 -4.05
CA ILE A 32 7.49 1.96 -4.13
C ILE A 32 7.44 1.30 -2.76
N GLU A 33 6.91 0.09 -2.70
CA GLU A 33 6.73 -0.67 -1.46
C GLU A 33 7.65 -1.89 -1.43
N ALA A 34 8.47 -1.99 -0.40
CA ALA A 34 9.11 -3.23 0.00
C ALA A 34 8.04 -4.10 0.67
N GLY A 35 7.48 -5.05 -0.09
CA GLY A 35 6.40 -5.92 0.37
C GLY A 35 6.83 -6.83 1.53
N THR A 36 5.87 -7.31 2.32
CA THR A 36 6.13 -8.17 3.48
C THR A 36 7.05 -9.36 3.13
N ILE A 37 6.83 -10.01 1.97
CA ILE A 37 7.61 -11.17 1.54
C ILE A 37 9.09 -10.79 1.36
N LEU A 38 9.36 -9.65 0.74
CA LEU A 38 10.71 -9.18 0.49
C LEU A 38 11.41 -8.83 1.81
N LEU A 39 10.71 -8.13 2.71
CA LEU A 39 11.25 -7.75 4.01
C LEU A 39 11.58 -8.96 4.89
N LEU A 40 10.75 -10.01 4.86
CA LEU A 40 11.00 -11.22 5.63
C LEU A 40 12.24 -11.99 5.13
N ASN A 41 12.57 -11.91 3.84
CA ASN A 41 13.71 -12.61 3.25
C ASN A 41 15.01 -11.80 3.31
N GLU A 42 14.95 -10.48 3.07
CA GLU A 42 16.13 -9.63 2.88
C GLU A 42 16.34 -8.63 4.03
N GLY A 43 15.36 -8.46 4.91
CA GLY A 43 15.42 -7.50 6.01
C GLY A 43 15.52 -6.04 5.54
N ASP A 44 16.22 -5.23 6.32
CA ASP A 44 16.39 -3.79 6.07
C ASP A 44 17.24 -3.46 4.83
N LYS A 45 18.02 -4.44 4.33
CA LYS A 45 18.78 -4.34 3.07
C LYS A 45 17.86 -4.01 1.90
N ALA A 46 16.65 -4.58 1.85
CA ALA A 46 15.70 -4.30 0.79
C ALA A 46 15.32 -2.81 0.74
N ILE A 47 15.01 -2.23 1.91
CA ILE A 47 14.65 -0.80 2.03
C ILE A 47 15.82 0.08 1.61
N LYS A 48 17.03 -0.21 2.09
CA LYS A 48 18.25 0.54 1.75
C LYS A 48 18.54 0.52 0.25
N CYS A 49 18.40 -0.63 -0.38
CA CYS A 49 18.57 -0.79 -1.82
C CYS A 49 17.55 0.04 -2.61
N LEU A 50 16.27 -0.03 -2.23
CA LEU A 50 15.20 0.74 -2.90
C LEU A 50 15.38 2.25 -2.71
N ARG A 51 15.70 2.72 -1.50
CA ARG A 51 16.01 4.13 -1.24
C ARG A 51 17.20 4.62 -2.07
N SER A 52 18.26 3.81 -2.19
CA SER A 52 19.42 4.15 -3.00
C SER A 52 19.07 4.29 -4.49
N ALA A 53 18.23 3.38 -5.01
CA ALA A 53 17.78 3.43 -6.40
C ALA A 53 16.78 4.56 -6.67
N PHE A 54 15.96 4.92 -5.68
CA PHE A 54 14.87 5.90 -5.80
C PHE A 54 14.89 6.92 -4.65
N PRO A 55 15.85 7.86 -4.65
CA PRO A 55 16.04 8.79 -3.54
C PRO A 55 14.84 9.72 -3.31
N ASP A 56 14.10 10.06 -4.37
CA ASP A 56 13.01 11.03 -4.34
C ASP A 56 11.60 10.41 -4.27
N LYS A 57 11.49 9.08 -4.37
CA LYS A 57 10.20 8.39 -4.27
C LYS A 57 9.80 8.18 -2.82
N VAL A 58 8.49 8.05 -2.59
CA VAL A 58 7.99 7.52 -1.32
C VAL A 58 8.34 6.03 -1.26
N ILE A 59 9.06 5.63 -0.23
CA ILE A 59 9.38 4.23 0.05
C ILE A 59 8.55 3.73 1.23
N ILE A 60 7.83 2.63 1.04
CA ILE A 60 7.05 1.97 2.10
C ILE A 60 7.76 0.70 2.55
N ALA A 61 7.84 0.50 3.86
CA ALA A 61 8.16 -0.79 4.45
C ALA A 61 6.88 -1.49 4.92
N ASP A 62 6.44 -2.48 4.16
CA ASP A 62 5.23 -3.25 4.48
C ASP A 62 5.52 -4.34 5.52
N THR A 63 5.76 -3.92 6.76
CA THR A 63 6.13 -4.84 7.85
C THR A 63 4.94 -5.60 8.42
N LYS A 64 3.71 -5.10 8.21
CA LYS A 64 2.50 -5.55 8.93
C LYS A 64 2.77 -5.66 10.44
N CYS A 65 3.46 -4.67 10.99
CA CYS A 65 3.91 -4.65 12.38
C CYS A 65 2.75 -4.98 13.33
N ALA A 66 2.94 -5.97 14.20
CA ALA A 66 1.93 -6.39 15.18
C ALA A 66 2.27 -5.95 16.62
N ASP A 67 3.56 -5.85 16.93
CA ASP A 67 4.08 -5.45 18.23
C ASP A 67 5.47 -4.80 18.11
N ALA A 68 6.00 -4.27 19.21
CA ALA A 68 7.28 -3.56 19.28
C ALA A 68 7.33 -2.34 18.35
N GLY A 69 6.23 -1.58 18.28
CA GLY A 69 6.00 -0.50 17.34
C GLY A 69 7.14 0.51 17.23
N THR A 70 7.67 1.00 18.36
CA THR A 70 8.83 1.92 18.36
C THR A 70 10.05 1.29 17.67
N THR A 71 10.38 0.04 17.99
CA THR A 71 11.57 -0.62 17.48
C THR A 71 11.46 -0.88 15.99
N VAL A 72 10.35 -1.47 15.54
CA VAL A 72 10.14 -1.81 14.12
C VAL A 72 10.11 -0.53 13.28
N ALA A 73 9.36 0.49 13.72
CA ALA A 73 9.25 1.76 13.02
C ALA A 73 10.61 2.50 12.93
N LYS A 74 11.37 2.57 14.03
CA LYS A 74 12.73 3.15 14.00
C LYS A 74 13.66 2.41 13.04
N ASN A 75 13.61 1.08 13.03
CA ASN A 75 14.48 0.28 12.18
C ASN A 75 14.23 0.57 10.69
N VAL A 76 12.95 0.59 10.27
CA VAL A 76 12.62 0.86 8.85
C VAL A 76 12.84 2.31 8.46
N ALA A 77 12.58 3.26 9.37
CA ALA A 77 12.86 4.68 9.14
C ALA A 77 14.37 4.93 8.95
N LEU A 78 15.22 4.35 9.80
CA LEU A 78 16.68 4.42 9.68
C LEU A 78 17.20 3.74 8.40
N ALA A 79 16.49 2.72 7.91
CA ALA A 79 16.81 2.07 6.64
C ALA A 79 16.38 2.91 5.42
N GLY A 80 15.59 3.96 5.61
CA GLY A 80 15.19 4.91 4.57
C GLY A 80 13.73 4.82 4.12
N ALA A 81 12.86 4.08 4.82
CA ALA A 81 11.43 4.08 4.56
C ALA A 81 10.80 5.42 5.01
N ASP A 82 9.87 5.94 4.21
CA ASP A 82 9.03 7.07 4.58
C ASP A 82 7.84 6.61 5.41
N TRP A 83 7.16 5.56 4.93
CA TRP A 83 5.94 5.02 5.54
C TRP A 83 6.14 3.58 5.96
N MET A 84 5.32 3.11 6.89
CA MET A 84 5.30 1.74 7.36
C MET A 84 3.86 1.24 7.51
N THR A 85 3.64 -0.06 7.30
CA THR A 85 2.35 -0.70 7.59
C THR A 85 2.31 -1.33 8.99
N VAL A 86 1.13 -1.30 9.60
CA VAL A 86 0.80 -1.94 10.88
C VAL A 86 -0.44 -2.80 10.68
N ILE A 87 -0.46 -4.03 11.21
CA ILE A 87 -1.64 -4.90 11.05
C ILE A 87 -2.79 -4.40 11.94
N CYS A 88 -4.04 -4.47 11.46
CA CYS A 88 -5.21 -3.92 12.16
C CYS A 88 -5.49 -4.50 13.57
N CYS A 89 -4.93 -5.66 13.90
CA CYS A 89 -5.04 -6.26 15.24
C CYS A 89 -3.95 -5.80 16.22
N ALA A 90 -2.98 -4.99 15.79
CA ALA A 90 -2.00 -4.39 16.70
C ALA A 90 -2.71 -3.50 17.72
N THR A 91 -2.14 -3.40 18.93
CA THR A 91 -2.75 -2.57 19.98
C THR A 91 -2.58 -1.08 19.67
N ILE A 92 -3.49 -0.23 20.16
CA ILE A 92 -3.37 1.22 20.01
C ILE A 92 -2.03 1.76 20.56
N PRO A 93 -1.53 1.33 21.75
CA PRO A 93 -0.19 1.71 22.20
C PRO A 93 0.93 1.34 21.23
N THR A 94 0.87 0.15 20.59
CA THR A 94 1.83 -0.25 19.55
C THR A 94 1.75 0.69 18.35
N MET A 95 0.55 0.99 17.89
CA MET A 95 0.30 1.87 16.75
C MET A 95 0.77 3.31 17.01
N GLU A 96 0.44 3.89 18.17
CA GLU A 96 0.90 5.23 18.58
C GLU A 96 2.43 5.29 18.70
N ALA A 97 3.04 4.22 19.23
CA ALA A 97 4.47 4.11 19.38
C ALA A 97 5.19 4.04 18.02
N ALA A 98 4.61 3.34 17.04
CA ALA A 98 5.13 3.29 15.68
C ALA A 98 4.93 4.62 14.92
N ASN A 99 3.75 5.25 15.04
CA ASN A 99 3.38 6.48 14.32
C ASN A 99 4.28 7.68 14.65
N LYS A 100 4.96 7.65 15.81
CA LYS A 100 5.94 8.68 16.23
C LYS A 100 7.27 8.60 15.49
N GLU A 101 7.59 7.46 14.88
CA GLU A 101 8.93 7.14 14.39
C GLU A 101 9.04 7.09 12.86
N VAL A 102 7.90 7.12 12.15
CA VAL A 102 7.80 7.14 10.68
C VAL A 102 6.99 8.36 10.22
N LYS A 103 7.14 8.78 8.96
CA LYS A 103 6.40 9.95 8.44
C LYS A 103 4.91 9.67 8.30
N SER A 104 4.54 8.41 8.09
CA SER A 104 3.15 7.95 8.10
C SER A 104 3.08 6.47 8.46
N LEU A 105 2.12 6.11 9.30
CA LEU A 105 1.72 4.73 9.54
C LEU A 105 0.46 4.40 8.73
N GLN A 106 0.36 3.20 8.19
CA GLN A 106 -0.80 2.75 7.41
C GLN A 106 -1.37 1.47 8.02
N VAL A 107 -2.67 1.45 8.30
CA VAL A 107 -3.31 0.27 8.88
C VAL A 107 -3.68 -0.73 7.78
N GLU A 108 -3.13 -1.94 7.87
CA GLU A 108 -3.43 -3.07 7.00
C GLU A 108 -4.69 -3.80 7.47
N LEU A 109 -5.74 -3.78 6.64
CA LEU A 109 -7.06 -4.29 7.01
C LEU A 109 -7.22 -5.78 6.68
N TYR A 110 -7.23 -6.61 7.72
CA TYR A 110 -7.40 -8.07 7.61
C TYR A 110 -8.37 -8.61 8.66
N GLY A 111 -9.03 -9.73 8.34
CA GLY A 111 -9.96 -10.40 9.25
C GLY A 111 -11.17 -9.52 9.63
N ASP A 112 -11.66 -9.73 10.85
CA ASP A 112 -12.90 -9.14 11.35
C ASP A 112 -12.67 -7.80 12.08
N TRP A 113 -11.98 -6.87 11.42
CA TRP A 113 -11.83 -5.51 11.95
C TRP A 113 -13.18 -4.77 11.98
N THR A 114 -13.31 -3.79 12.88
CA THR A 114 -14.56 -3.03 13.04
C THR A 114 -14.36 -1.52 12.84
N PHE A 115 -15.45 -0.79 12.58
CA PHE A 115 -15.39 0.66 12.45
C PHE A 115 -15.11 1.36 13.78
N GLU A 116 -15.40 0.72 14.92
CA GLU A 116 -15.00 1.20 16.23
C GLU A 116 -13.47 1.14 16.40
N GLN A 117 -12.81 0.07 15.92
CA GLN A 117 -11.35 0.03 15.84
C GLN A 117 -10.82 1.09 14.88
N ALA A 118 -11.47 1.28 13.74
CA ALA A 118 -11.09 2.34 12.80
C ALA A 118 -11.15 3.73 13.43
N GLN A 119 -12.16 4.01 14.27
CA GLN A 119 -12.21 5.27 15.03
C GLN A 119 -11.02 5.39 16.00
N GLN A 120 -10.65 4.32 16.70
CA GLN A 120 -9.48 4.32 17.59
C GLN A 120 -8.17 4.63 16.83
N TRP A 121 -8.01 4.15 15.59
CA TRP A 121 -6.83 4.49 14.78
C TRP A 121 -6.82 5.98 14.40
N ARG A 122 -7.98 6.57 14.08
CA ARG A 122 -8.10 8.02 13.83
C ARG A 122 -7.75 8.83 15.07
N ASP A 123 -8.26 8.42 16.23
CA ASP A 123 -8.00 9.08 17.52
C ASP A 123 -6.50 8.99 17.89
N ALA A 124 -5.83 7.91 17.50
CA ALA A 124 -4.37 7.73 17.63
C ALA A 124 -3.54 8.52 16.58
N GLY A 125 -4.19 9.33 15.74
CA GLY A 125 -3.54 10.18 14.74
C GLY A 125 -3.13 9.47 13.46
N ILE A 126 -3.68 8.29 13.17
CA ILE A 126 -3.39 7.53 11.94
C ILE A 126 -4.48 7.83 10.92
N ASP A 127 -4.08 8.26 9.72
CA ASP A 127 -4.99 8.71 8.66
C ASP A 127 -4.95 7.88 7.38
N GLN A 128 -4.21 6.77 7.35
CA GLN A 128 -4.14 5.88 6.18
C GLN A 128 -4.58 4.47 6.52
N ALA A 129 -5.34 3.86 5.63
CA ALA A 129 -5.75 2.46 5.71
C ALA A 129 -5.61 1.79 4.34
N ILE A 130 -5.18 0.53 4.33
CA ILE A 130 -5.02 -0.29 3.13
C ILE A 130 -6.15 -1.31 3.09
N PHE A 131 -7.05 -1.16 2.11
CA PHE A 131 -8.17 -2.06 1.89
C PHE A 131 -7.81 -3.10 0.84
N HIS A 132 -7.79 -4.35 1.26
CA HIS A 132 -7.53 -5.50 0.42
C HIS A 132 -8.82 -6.11 -0.14
N GLN A 133 -8.87 -6.35 -1.44
CA GLN A 133 -9.78 -7.36 -1.98
C GLN A 133 -9.27 -8.74 -1.51
N SER A 134 -10.15 -9.55 -0.93
CA SER A 134 -9.80 -10.90 -0.47
C SER A 134 -9.18 -11.72 -1.62
N ARG A 135 -7.98 -12.28 -1.39
CA ARG A 135 -7.32 -13.16 -2.36
C ARG A 135 -8.14 -14.42 -2.62
N ASP A 136 -8.79 -14.98 -1.60
CA ASP A 136 -9.65 -16.17 -1.76
C ASP A 136 -10.90 -15.84 -2.60
N ALA A 137 -11.46 -14.65 -2.40
CA ALA A 137 -12.55 -14.16 -3.24
C ALA A 137 -12.08 -13.94 -4.69
N LEU A 138 -10.87 -13.42 -4.89
CA LEU A 138 -10.25 -13.26 -6.21
C LEU A 138 -10.06 -14.60 -6.92
N PHE A 139 -9.54 -15.62 -6.23
CA PHE A 139 -9.38 -16.97 -6.78
C PHE A 139 -10.71 -17.66 -7.08
N ALA A 140 -11.78 -17.28 -6.37
CA ALA A 140 -13.15 -17.71 -6.64
C ALA A 140 -13.84 -16.91 -7.77
N GLY A 141 -13.14 -15.98 -8.43
CA GLY A 141 -13.66 -15.17 -9.54
C GLY A 141 -14.48 -13.95 -9.10
N ALA A 142 -14.46 -13.59 -7.82
CA ALA A 142 -15.14 -12.41 -7.32
C ALA A 142 -14.43 -11.12 -7.71
N THR A 143 -15.20 -10.11 -8.09
CA THR A 143 -14.75 -8.73 -8.29
C THR A 143 -15.02 -7.89 -7.03
N TRP A 144 -14.59 -6.63 -7.05
CA TRP A 144 -14.95 -5.65 -6.03
C TRP A 144 -16.48 -5.57 -5.90
N THR A 145 -16.99 -5.74 -4.67
CA THR A 145 -18.43 -5.74 -4.39
C THR A 145 -18.90 -4.38 -3.90
N GLU A 146 -20.19 -4.08 -4.04
CA GLU A 146 -20.77 -2.85 -3.47
C GLU A 146 -20.56 -2.76 -1.95
N SER A 147 -20.48 -3.90 -1.25
CA SER A 147 -20.15 -3.95 0.17
C SER A 147 -18.73 -3.43 0.44
N ASP A 148 -17.75 -3.83 -0.37
CA ASP A 148 -16.37 -3.35 -0.28
C ASP A 148 -16.30 -1.84 -0.54
N LEU A 149 -16.96 -1.38 -1.60
CA LEU A 149 -17.02 0.04 -1.94
C LEU A 149 -17.67 0.87 -0.84
N ASN A 150 -18.73 0.36 -0.21
CA ASN A 150 -19.38 1.03 0.93
C ASN A 150 -18.48 1.09 2.17
N LYS A 151 -17.69 0.04 2.44
CA LYS A 151 -16.69 0.08 3.53
C LYS A 151 -15.60 1.12 3.23
N ILE A 152 -15.11 1.17 1.99
CA ILE A 152 -14.13 2.17 1.55
C ILE A 152 -14.69 3.59 1.71
N ARG A 153 -15.91 3.85 1.21
CA ARG A 153 -16.57 5.16 1.36
C ARG A 153 -16.70 5.55 2.83
N ARG A 154 -17.12 4.62 3.69
CA ARG A 154 -17.22 4.88 5.14
C ARG A 154 -15.87 5.19 5.79
N LEU A 155 -14.79 4.50 5.42
CA LEU A 155 -13.44 4.82 5.91
C LEU A 155 -13.01 6.22 5.44
N ILE A 156 -13.29 6.58 4.18
CA ILE A 156 -13.02 7.91 3.63
C ILE A 156 -13.81 8.99 4.40
N ASP A 157 -15.09 8.75 4.69
CA ASP A 157 -15.95 9.67 5.46
C ASP A 157 -15.44 9.86 6.90
N MET A 158 -14.79 8.84 7.49
CA MET A 158 -14.09 8.93 8.77
C MET A 158 -12.74 9.69 8.68
N GLY A 159 -12.37 10.15 7.48
CA GLY A 159 -11.18 10.94 7.22
C GLY A 159 -9.93 10.10 6.92
N PHE A 160 -10.06 8.82 6.56
CA PHE A 160 -8.94 8.04 6.06
C PHE A 160 -8.63 8.35 4.60
N LYS A 161 -7.34 8.43 4.28
CA LYS A 161 -6.78 8.21 2.96
C LYS A 161 -6.73 6.71 2.71
N VAL A 162 -7.64 6.20 1.89
CA VAL A 162 -7.75 4.75 1.64
C VAL A 162 -6.95 4.35 0.41
N SER A 163 -6.04 3.41 0.59
CA SER A 163 -5.35 2.70 -0.49
C SER A 163 -6.12 1.42 -0.83
N ALA A 164 -6.36 1.15 -2.11
CA ALA A 164 -7.03 -0.07 -2.57
C ALA A 164 -6.04 -1.01 -3.25
N THR A 165 -6.15 -2.31 -2.98
CA THR A 165 -5.26 -3.34 -3.54
C THR A 165 -5.95 -4.69 -3.69
N GLY A 166 -5.40 -5.55 -4.54
CA GLY A 166 -5.93 -6.88 -4.86
C GLY A 166 -6.62 -6.91 -6.22
N GLY A 167 -6.08 -7.71 -7.15
CA GLY A 167 -6.70 -7.98 -8.45
C GLY A 167 -6.87 -6.77 -9.37
N LEU A 168 -6.19 -5.65 -9.10
CA LEU A 168 -6.38 -4.42 -9.84
C LEU A 168 -5.81 -4.53 -11.27
N THR A 169 -6.62 -4.10 -12.23
CA THR A 169 -6.28 -3.93 -13.64
C THR A 169 -6.84 -2.58 -14.08
N LYS A 170 -6.46 -2.10 -15.27
CA LYS A 170 -7.00 -0.86 -15.83
C LYS A 170 -8.54 -0.89 -15.89
N ASP A 171 -9.11 -2.03 -16.27
CA ASP A 171 -10.55 -2.21 -16.38
C ASP A 171 -11.28 -2.19 -15.04
N THR A 172 -10.63 -2.59 -13.94
CA THR A 172 -11.28 -2.59 -12.62
C THR A 172 -11.28 -1.23 -11.95
N LEU A 173 -10.45 -0.27 -12.41
CA LEU A 173 -10.41 1.09 -11.86
C LEU A 173 -11.75 1.81 -11.94
N LYS A 174 -12.52 1.62 -13.02
CA LYS A 174 -13.84 2.24 -13.20
C LYS A 174 -14.86 1.87 -12.11
N VAL A 175 -14.66 0.76 -11.42
CA VAL A 175 -15.53 0.33 -10.30
C VAL A 175 -15.44 1.32 -9.13
N PHE A 176 -14.33 2.04 -9.02
CA PHE A 176 -14.10 3.04 -7.98
C PHE A 176 -14.45 4.47 -8.42
N GLU A 177 -14.99 4.66 -9.62
CA GLU A 177 -15.32 6.00 -10.13
C GLU A 177 -16.22 6.76 -9.16
N GLY A 178 -15.87 8.02 -8.89
CA GLY A 178 -16.55 8.86 -7.89
C GLY A 178 -16.15 8.60 -6.43
N ILE A 179 -15.30 7.62 -6.14
CA ILE A 179 -14.73 7.39 -4.81
C ILE A 179 -13.34 8.05 -4.76
N PRO A 180 -13.01 8.89 -3.77
CA PRO A 180 -11.72 9.57 -3.69
C PRO A 180 -10.65 8.64 -3.11
N ILE A 181 -10.30 7.59 -3.85
CA ILE A 181 -9.20 6.67 -3.53
C ILE A 181 -7.89 7.46 -3.44
N TYR A 182 -7.09 7.18 -2.41
CA TYR A 182 -5.81 7.85 -2.22
C TYR A 182 -4.70 7.21 -3.05
N THR A 183 -4.66 5.88 -3.09
CA THR A 183 -3.63 5.11 -3.81
C THR A 183 -4.21 3.80 -4.34
N PHE A 184 -3.87 3.44 -5.57
CA PHE A 184 -4.04 2.08 -6.07
C PHE A 184 -2.70 1.36 -5.99
N ILE A 185 -2.69 0.18 -5.37
CA ILE A 185 -1.48 -0.65 -5.21
C ILE A 185 -1.55 -1.80 -6.21
N ALA A 186 -0.58 -1.86 -7.11
CA ALA A 186 -0.44 -2.92 -8.10
C ALA A 186 0.88 -3.66 -7.90
N GLY A 187 0.86 -4.98 -8.08
CA GLY A 187 2.07 -5.81 -8.09
C GLY A 187 2.36 -6.32 -9.50
N ARG A 188 2.37 -7.65 -9.65
CA ARG A 188 2.61 -8.36 -10.92
C ARG A 188 1.78 -7.84 -12.10
N GLY A 189 0.60 -7.27 -11.85
CA GLY A 189 -0.24 -6.68 -12.91
C GLY A 189 0.42 -5.55 -13.70
N ILE A 190 1.42 -4.87 -13.13
CA ILE A 190 2.20 -3.85 -13.85
C ILE A 190 3.60 -4.35 -14.22
N TYR A 191 4.34 -5.00 -13.30
CA TYR A 191 5.74 -5.36 -13.55
C TYR A 191 5.97 -6.71 -14.25
N ALA A 192 5.02 -7.64 -14.18
CA ALA A 192 5.14 -8.96 -14.83
C ALA A 192 4.43 -8.97 -16.20
N THR A 193 4.75 -7.97 -17.02
CA THR A 193 4.21 -7.79 -18.38
C THR A 193 5.34 -7.69 -19.40
N GLU A 194 5.03 -7.77 -20.71
CA GLU A 194 6.06 -7.66 -21.76
C GLU A 194 6.76 -6.29 -21.75
N ASN A 195 6.03 -5.22 -21.41
CA ASN A 195 6.57 -3.87 -21.26
C ASN A 195 6.08 -3.24 -19.95
N PRO A 196 6.80 -3.47 -18.83
CA PRO A 196 6.41 -3.01 -17.50
C PRO A 196 6.17 -1.51 -17.39
N ALA A 197 7.07 -0.70 -17.97
CA ALA A 197 6.96 0.76 -17.94
C ALA A 197 5.69 1.22 -18.66
N GLN A 198 5.40 0.64 -19.84
CA GLN A 198 4.18 0.97 -20.56
C GLN A 198 2.93 0.53 -19.79
N SER A 199 2.92 -0.67 -19.19
CA SER A 199 1.80 -1.14 -18.38
C SER A 199 1.50 -0.20 -17.20
N ALA A 200 2.53 0.22 -16.47
CA ALA A 200 2.39 1.20 -15.39
C ALA A 200 1.89 2.57 -15.89
N ARG A 201 2.40 3.05 -17.04
CA ARG A 201 1.97 4.30 -17.65
C ARG A 201 0.50 4.27 -18.05
N GLU A 202 0.07 3.21 -18.73
CA GLU A 202 -1.33 3.04 -19.13
C GLU A 202 -2.26 2.96 -17.91
N PHE A 203 -1.78 2.40 -16.79
CA PHE A 203 -2.51 2.41 -15.52
C PHE A 203 -2.64 3.84 -14.96
N LYS A 204 -1.57 4.64 -14.97
CA LYS A 204 -1.62 6.07 -14.58
C LYS A 204 -2.51 6.90 -15.49
N GLU A 205 -2.49 6.64 -16.80
CA GLU A 205 -3.35 7.32 -17.77
C GLU A 205 -4.82 7.04 -17.50
N GLU A 206 -5.18 5.80 -17.17
CA GLU A 206 -6.54 5.44 -16.81
C GLU A 206 -6.98 6.09 -15.47
N ILE A 207 -6.10 6.11 -14.46
CA ILE A 207 -6.34 6.88 -13.23
C ILE A 207 -6.59 8.36 -13.57
N LYS A 208 -5.76 8.97 -14.41
CA LYS A 208 -5.92 10.37 -14.80
C LYS A 208 -7.19 10.60 -15.62
N ARG A 209 -7.62 9.65 -16.43
CA ARG A 209 -8.87 9.74 -17.20
C ARG A 209 -10.10 9.76 -16.31
N ILE A 210 -10.10 8.97 -15.22
CA ILE A 210 -11.24 8.82 -14.31
C ILE A 210 -11.28 9.95 -13.24
N TRP A 211 -10.13 10.36 -12.70
CA TRP A 211 -10.06 11.33 -11.58
C TRP A 211 -9.42 12.69 -11.91
N GLY A 212 -8.91 12.88 -13.12
CA GLY A 212 -8.22 14.10 -13.56
C GLY A 212 -9.12 15.18 -14.15
#